data_AF-A0A847H932-F1
#
_entry.id   AF-A0A847H932-F1
#
_cell.length_a   1.000
_cell.length_b   1.000
_cell.length_c   1.000
_cell.angle_alpha   90.00
_cell.angle_beta   90.00
_cell.angle_gamma   90.00
#
_symmetry.space_group_name_H-M   'P 1'
#
loop_
_entity.id
_entity.type
_entity.pdbx_description
1 polymer ?
#
loop_
_entity_poly.entity_id
_entity_poly.type
_entity_poly.pdbx_seq_one_letter_code
_entity_poly.pdbx_strand_id
1 'polypeptide(L)'
;ELADTRFEGLARDERGDTHELMVGIHRFIAGTPSALNCISLVDMVGDVRSQNQPGTNSDQYPNWCVPLCDGEGNPVLIEDLADVELFHRIAEASKRG
;
A
#
# COMPACT_ATOMS: atom_id res chain seq x y z
N GLU A 1 2.14 11.73 16.70
CA GLU A 1 2.85 10.46 16.47
C GLU A 1 1.78 9.36 16.35
N LEU A 2 1.71 8.62 15.23
CA LEU A 2 0.64 7.62 15.02
C LEU A 2 0.68 6.49 16.07
N ALA A 3 1.84 6.23 16.67
CA ALA A 3 2.05 5.17 17.66
C ALA A 3 1.16 5.31 18.90
N ASP A 4 0.82 6.53 19.30
CA ASP A 4 -0.01 6.83 20.47
C ASP A 4 -1.49 7.05 20.13
N THR A 5 -1.87 6.86 18.85
CA THR A 5 -3.23 7.13 18.39
C THR A 5 -4.13 5.92 18.61
N ARG A 6 -5.23 6.11 19.36
CA ARG A 6 -6.30 5.12 19.44
C ARG A 6 -7.25 5.31 18.26
N PHE A 7 -7.22 4.38 17.30
CA PHE A 7 -8.04 4.45 16.09
C PHE A 7 -9.51 4.03 16.29
N GLU A 8 -9.82 3.37 17.41
CA GLU A 8 -11.18 2.90 17.72
C GLU A 8 -12.15 4.08 17.88
N GLY A 9 -13.23 4.07 17.10
CA GLY A 9 -14.26 5.11 17.15
C GLY A 9 -14.00 6.32 16.23
N LEU A 10 -12.82 6.42 15.61
CA LEU A 10 -12.53 7.45 14.61
C LEU A 10 -13.15 7.11 13.25
N ALA A 11 -13.76 8.09 12.60
CA ALA A 11 -14.15 8.02 11.19
C ALA A 11 -12.91 7.95 10.29
N ARG A 12 -13.09 7.61 9.00
CA ARG A 12 -11.95 7.30 8.11
C ARG A 12 -11.01 8.48 7.92
N ASP A 13 -11.60 9.66 7.71
CA ASP A 13 -10.98 10.96 7.52
C ASP A 13 -10.36 11.53 8.80
N GLU A 14 -10.72 11.00 9.97
CA GLU A 14 -10.14 11.39 11.27
C GLU A 14 -8.88 10.60 11.63
N ARG A 15 -8.52 9.56 10.86
CA ARG A 15 -7.37 8.69 11.16
C ARG A 15 -6.04 9.24 10.65
N GLY A 16 -6.06 10.34 9.90
CA GLY A 16 -4.89 10.98 9.32
C GLY A 16 -4.68 10.65 7.84
N ASP A 17 -3.55 11.11 7.31
CA ASP A 17 -3.17 10.91 5.91
C ASP A 17 -3.00 9.41 5.59
N THR A 18 -3.50 8.99 4.43
CA THR A 18 -3.48 7.57 4.04
C THR A 18 -2.06 7.06 3.84
N HIS A 19 -1.16 7.85 3.24
CA HIS A 19 0.22 7.43 3.01
C HIS A 19 1.00 7.34 4.34
N GLU A 20 0.77 8.25 5.27
CA GLU A 20 1.33 8.15 6.64
C GLU A 20 0.85 6.88 7.37
N LEU A 21 -0.44 6.54 7.24
CA LEU A 21 -0.98 5.31 7.79
C LEU A 21 -0.34 4.06 7.17
N MET A 22 -0.18 4.04 5.84
CA MET A 22 0.50 2.94 5.14
C MET A 22 1.94 2.77 5.62
N VAL A 23 2.72 3.85 5.71
CA VAL A 23 4.07 3.85 6.26
C VAL A 23 4.12 3.26 7.67
N GLY A 24 3.16 3.63 8.52
CA GLY A 24 3.02 3.08 9.87
C GLY A 24 2.76 1.57 9.89
N ILE A 25 1.87 1.08 9.03
CA ILE A 25 1.55 -0.35 8.89
C ILE A 25 2.77 -1.15 8.44
N HIS A 26 3.50 -0.68 7.42
CA HIS A 26 4.70 -1.35 6.92
C HIS A 26 5.80 -1.40 7.99
N ARG A 27 5.99 -0.32 8.76
CA ARG A 27 6.92 -0.28 9.89
C ARG A 27 6.54 -1.27 10.99
N PHE A 28 5.25 -1.37 11.31
CA PHE A 28 4.75 -2.34 12.27
C PHE A 28 5.06 -3.77 11.83
N ILE A 29 4.77 -4.12 10.56
CA ILE A 29 5.07 -5.45 10.00
C ILE A 29 6.57 -5.76 10.04
N ALA A 30 7.42 -4.79 9.69
CA ALA A 30 8.88 -4.93 9.74
C ALA A 30 9.43 -5.18 11.15
N GLY A 31 8.74 -4.69 12.20
CA GLY A 31 9.08 -4.92 13.60
C GLY A 31 8.63 -6.27 14.17
N THR A 32 7.91 -7.10 13.41
CA THR A 32 7.45 -8.43 13.87
C THR A 32 8.60 -9.46 13.87
N PRO A 33 8.52 -10.53 14.69
CA PRO A 33 9.52 -11.60 14.69
C PRO A 33 9.40 -12.56 13.48
N SER A 34 8.60 -12.21 12.47
CA SER A 34 8.41 -13.04 11.27
C SER A 34 9.73 -13.29 10.55
N ALA A 35 9.98 -14.51 10.08
CA ALA A 35 11.22 -14.84 9.38
C ALA A 35 11.39 -14.07 8.06
N LEU A 36 10.28 -13.71 7.40
CA LEU A 36 10.22 -12.90 6.18
C LEU A 36 9.04 -11.92 6.29
N ASN A 37 9.21 -10.74 5.69
CA ASN A 37 8.11 -9.84 5.34
C ASN A 37 8.07 -9.69 3.81
N CYS A 38 6.91 -9.33 3.29
CA CYS A 38 6.71 -9.08 1.87
C CYS A 38 5.93 -7.79 1.70
N ILE A 39 6.37 -6.96 0.77
CA ILE A 39 5.73 -5.69 0.44
C ILE A 39 5.08 -5.85 -0.93
N SER A 40 3.80 -5.52 -1.02
CA SER A 40 3.10 -5.50 -2.30
C SER A 40 3.49 -4.24 -3.06
N LEU A 41 3.85 -4.38 -4.34
CA LEU A 41 4.27 -3.24 -5.16
C LEU A 41 3.17 -2.18 -5.33
N VAL A 42 1.90 -2.60 -5.29
CA VAL A 42 0.74 -1.69 -5.34
C VAL A 42 0.73 -0.70 -4.17
N ASP A 43 1.17 -1.13 -2.98
CA ASP A 43 1.23 -0.23 -1.82
C ASP A 43 2.31 0.83 -2.01
N MET A 44 3.42 0.46 -2.66
CA MET A 44 4.57 1.35 -2.91
C MET A 44 4.26 2.47 -3.90
N VAL A 45 3.26 2.28 -4.78
CA VAL A 45 2.84 3.29 -5.77
C VAL A 45 1.47 3.90 -5.47
N GLY A 46 0.75 3.35 -4.50
CA GLY A 46 -0.57 3.81 -4.09
C GLY A 46 -1.71 3.33 -4.99
N ASP A 47 -1.56 2.21 -5.73
CA ASP A 47 -2.65 1.70 -6.57
C ASP A 47 -3.84 1.30 -5.68
N VAL A 48 -5.01 1.81 -6.02
CA VAL A 48 -6.26 1.58 -5.26
C VAL A 48 -7.13 0.48 -5.86
N ARG A 49 -6.78 -0.06 -7.04
CA ARG A 49 -7.58 -1.06 -7.76
C ARG A 49 -7.12 -2.47 -7.40
N SER A 50 -8.06 -3.33 -7.03
CA SER A 50 -7.77 -4.72 -6.73
C SER A 50 -7.44 -5.51 -7.99
N GLN A 51 -6.43 -6.38 -7.95
CA GLN A 51 -6.14 -7.28 -9.08
C GLN A 51 -7.25 -8.34 -9.27
N ASN A 52 -7.89 -8.74 -8.17
CA ASN A 52 -8.90 -9.78 -8.18
C ASN A 52 -10.01 -9.45 -7.19
N GLN A 53 -11.25 -9.67 -7.61
CA GLN A 53 -12.44 -9.65 -6.79
C GLN A 53 -13.01 -11.07 -6.70
N PRO A 54 -12.72 -11.80 -5.61
CA PRO A 54 -13.22 -13.16 -5.43
C PRO A 54 -14.75 -13.26 -5.59
N GLY A 55 -15.22 -14.34 -6.22
CA GLY A 55 -16.64 -14.55 -6.47
C GLY A 55 -17.20 -13.80 -7.68
N THR A 56 -16.33 -13.24 -8.53
CA THR A 56 -16.73 -12.62 -9.80
C THR A 56 -16.12 -13.34 -11.00
N ASN A 57 -16.74 -13.21 -12.17
CA ASN A 57 -16.19 -13.63 -13.45
C ASN A 57 -15.74 -12.42 -14.30
N SER A 58 -15.19 -12.70 -15.49
CA SER A 58 -14.65 -11.66 -16.40
C SER A 58 -15.67 -10.65 -16.89
N ASP A 59 -16.96 -10.99 -16.89
CA ASP A 59 -18.02 -10.08 -17.33
C ASP A 59 -18.40 -9.06 -16.23
N GLN A 60 -17.99 -9.33 -14.98
CA GLN A 60 -18.26 -8.49 -13.82
C GLN A 60 -17.09 -7.60 -13.42
N TYR A 61 -15.86 -8.13 -13.51
CA TYR A 61 -14.64 -7.39 -13.20
C TYR A 61 -13.47 -7.91 -14.05
N PRO A 62 -12.56 -7.04 -14.53
CA PRO A 62 -11.38 -7.44 -15.28
C PRO A 62 -10.30 -8.05 -14.36
N ASN A 63 -10.66 -9.13 -13.66
CA ASN A 63 -9.75 -9.86 -12.79
C ASN A 63 -8.49 -10.27 -13.56
N TRP A 64 -7.33 -10.15 -12.92
CA TRP A 64 -6.02 -10.55 -13.47
C TRP A 64 -5.56 -9.73 -14.69
N CYS A 65 -6.25 -8.63 -14.98
CA CYS A 65 -5.97 -7.75 -16.12
C CYS A 65 -5.73 -6.30 -15.70
N VAL A 66 -5.61 -6.01 -14.39
CA VAL A 66 -5.40 -4.64 -13.89
C VAL A 66 -3.90 -4.30 -13.97
N PRO A 67 -3.49 -3.30 -14.77
CA PRO A 67 -2.09 -2.86 -14.83
C PRO A 67 -1.71 -2.08 -13.57
N LEU A 68 -0.43 -2.03 -13.22
CA LEU A 68 0.06 -1.21 -12.10
C LEU A 68 -0.09 0.29 -12.41
N CYS A 69 -0.80 1.02 -11.57
CA CYS A 69 -0.93 2.47 -11.64
C CYS A 69 -0.65 3.12 -10.28
N ASP A 70 -0.48 4.44 -10.28
CA ASP A 70 -0.47 5.25 -9.06
C ASP A 70 -1.90 5.45 -8.51
N GLY A 71 -2.00 6.21 -7.41
CA GLY A 71 -3.29 6.56 -6.77
C GLY A 71 -4.22 7.43 -7.61
N GLU A 72 -3.73 8.06 -8.69
CA GLU A 72 -4.53 8.82 -9.64
C GLU A 72 -4.94 7.98 -10.86
N GLY A 73 -4.43 6.75 -10.97
CA GLY A 73 -4.71 5.82 -12.06
C GLY A 73 -3.75 5.95 -13.25
N ASN A 74 -2.65 6.70 -13.12
CA ASN A 74 -1.63 6.79 -14.17
C ASN A 74 -0.75 5.53 -14.14
N PRO A 75 -0.44 4.90 -15.29
CA PRO A 75 0.46 3.75 -15.33
C PRO A 75 1.84 4.07 -14.74
N VAL A 76 2.38 3.14 -13.96
CA VAL A 76 3.74 3.25 -13.40
C VAL A 76 4.62 2.21 -14.08
N LEU A 77 5.63 2.66 -14.83
CA LEU A 77 6.62 1.78 -15.43
C LEU A 77 7.71 1.42 -14.41
N ILE A 78 8.53 0.42 -14.75
CA ILE A 78 9.63 -0.01 -13.89
C ILE A 78 10.63 1.12 -13.69
N GLU A 79 10.92 1.87 -14.75
CA GLU A 79 11.84 2.99 -14.78
C GLU A 79 11.38 4.15 -13.88
N ASP A 80 10.07 4.33 -13.72
CA ASP A 80 9.48 5.42 -12.94
C ASP A 80 9.52 5.15 -11.43
N LEU A 81 9.71 3.89 -11.00
CA LEU A 81 9.66 3.51 -9.58
C LEU A 81 10.67 4.29 -8.73
N ALA A 82 11.82 4.64 -9.30
CA ALA A 82 12.85 5.41 -8.62
C ALA A 82 12.42 6.86 -8.32
N ASP A 83 11.42 7.38 -9.03
CA ASP A 83 10.90 8.74 -8.87
C ASP A 83 9.64 8.81 -7.99
N VAL A 84 9.06 7.66 -7.62
CA VAL A 84 7.87 7.59 -6.76
C VAL A 84 8.27 7.83 -5.30
N GLU A 85 7.87 8.98 -4.72
CA GLU A 85 8.19 9.32 -3.33
C GLU A 85 7.66 8.25 -2.33
N LEU A 86 6.43 7.77 -2.54
CA LEU A 86 5.82 6.76 -1.69
C LEU A 86 6.60 5.44 -1.69
N PHE A 87 7.21 5.09 -2.82
CA PHE A 87 8.03 3.89 -2.96
C PHE A 87 9.19 3.93 -1.96
N HIS A 88 9.92 5.04 -1.92
CA HIS A 88 11.02 5.23 -0.97
C HIS A 88 10.55 5.23 0.48
N ARG A 89 9.44 5.92 0.77
CA ARG A 89 8.90 5.98 2.14
C ARG A 89 8.52 4.59 2.65
N ILE A 90 7.84 3.78 1.85
CA ILE A 90 7.46 2.41 2.22
C ILE A 90 8.66 1.48 2.24
N ALA A 91 9.61 1.61 1.30
CA ALA A 91 10.84 0.82 1.30
C ALA A 91 11.66 1.05 2.59
N GLU A 92 11.85 2.30 3.00
CA GLU A 92 12.52 2.66 4.24
C GLU A 92 11.77 2.13 5.47
N ALA A 93 10.46 2.30 5.52
CA ALA A 93 9.62 1.80 6.61
C ALA A 93 9.64 0.28 6.74
N SER A 94 9.86 -0.43 5.64
CA SER A 94 9.83 -1.89 5.57
C SER A 94 11.17 -2.56 5.89
N LYS A 95 12.24 -1.77 6.06
CA LYS A 95 13.57 -2.29 6.44
C LYS A 95 13.48 -3.03 7.77
N ARG A 96 14.06 -4.22 7.78
CA ARG A 96 14.21 -5.03 9.00
C ARG A 96 15.52 -4.63 9.69
N GLY A 97 15.45 -4.46 11.01
CA GLY A 97 16.61 -4.24 11.87
C GLY A 97 17.41 -5.50 12.14
#